data_AF-A0A1B7UN26-F1
#
_entry.id   AF-A0A1B7UN26-F1
#
_cell.length_a   1.000
_cell.length_b   1.000
_cell.length_c   1.000
_cell.angle_alpha   90.00
_cell.angle_beta   90.00
_cell.angle_gamma   90.00
#
_symmetry.space_group_name_H-M   'P 1'
#
loop_
_entity.id
_entity.type
_entity.pdbx_description
1 polymer ?
#
loop_
_entity_poly.entity_id
_entity_poly.type
_entity_poly.pdbx_seq_one_letter_code
_entity_poly.pdbx_strand_id
1 'polypeptide(L)'
;MKAKIFVVLCISAALSACAGNKSEEQLVNTNQTAQAAYNDAKDVLDSGLYSRAIELLKAMESRFPFGPVARQVQLDLIYAYHQAGDSKQCLASIDRFIRLNPNHPDLDYVYFMRGLTNQKTDDNSFQEFFGVDRADRDLASTRQAFDDFKILTSTFPNSRYAADGQARMQEIKEKLVRHELLIADYYSRRGAHLAAANRAKYVVEFHRDSPQVAKALQVMVSSYDQLGLTKLRDDAKAVLDQNFPQS
;
A
#
# COMPACT_ATOMS: atom_id res chain seq x y z
N MET A 1 -25.70 -30.54 -35.84
CA MET A 1 -25.38 -29.18 -35.32
C MET A 1 -26.38 -28.69 -34.27
N LYS A 2 -27.70 -28.82 -34.47
CA LYS A 2 -28.73 -28.33 -33.51
C LYS A 2 -28.64 -28.94 -32.10
N ALA A 3 -28.32 -30.23 -31.98
CA ALA A 3 -28.17 -30.90 -30.67
C ALA A 3 -26.95 -30.40 -29.87
N LYS A 4 -25.84 -30.05 -30.53
CA LYS A 4 -24.64 -29.52 -29.86
C LYS A 4 -24.88 -28.10 -29.31
N ILE A 5 -25.66 -27.28 -30.03
CA ILE A 5 -26.05 -25.94 -29.59
C ILE A 5 -26.98 -26.02 -28.36
N PHE A 6 -27.90 -26.99 -28.35
CA PHE A 6 -28.82 -27.19 -27.22
C PHE A 6 -28.10 -27.61 -25.94
N VAL A 7 -27.09 -28.49 -26.06
CA VAL A 7 -26.25 -28.92 -24.93
C VAL A 7 -25.42 -27.76 -24.36
N VAL A 8 -24.82 -26.93 -25.22
CA VAL A 8 -24.06 -25.75 -24.79
C VAL A 8 -24.96 -24.73 -24.09
N LEU A 9 -26.19 -24.52 -24.59
CA LEU A 9 -27.17 -23.62 -23.97
C LEU A 9 -27.60 -24.11 -22.58
N CYS A 10 -27.88 -25.42 -22.43
CA CYS A 10 -28.22 -26.02 -21.13
C CYS A 10 -27.06 -25.95 -20.13
N ILE A 11 -25.82 -26.15 -20.57
CA ILE A 11 -24.63 -26.01 -19.70
C ILE A 11 -24.46 -24.55 -19.26
N SER A 12 -24.65 -23.58 -20.16
CA SER A 12 -24.59 -22.15 -19.80
C SER A 12 -25.68 -21.72 -18.83
N ALA A 13 -26.88 -22.30 -18.92
CA ALA A 13 -27.97 -22.04 -17.99
C ALA A 13 -27.76 -22.69 -16.61
N ALA A 14 -27.13 -23.87 -16.57
CA ALA A 14 -26.80 -24.55 -15.32
C ALA A 14 -25.71 -23.80 -14.51
N LEU A 15 -24.77 -23.13 -15.18
CA LEU A 15 -23.76 -22.29 -14.55
C LEU A 15 -24.35 -21.02 -13.90
N SER A 16 -25.44 -20.48 -14.44
CA SER A 16 -26.13 -19.30 -13.86
C SER A 16 -27.00 -19.64 -12.65
N ALA A 17 -27.36 -20.91 -12.43
CA ALA A 17 -28.23 -21.33 -11.33
C ALA A 17 -27.53 -21.36 -9.96
N CYS A 18 -26.20 -21.35 -9.92
CA CYS A 18 -25.43 -21.25 -8.67
C CYS A 18 -25.12 -19.79 -8.26
N ALA A 19 -25.44 -18.81 -9.10
CA ALA A 19 -25.24 -17.38 -8.82
C ALA A 19 -26.45 -16.75 -8.11
N GLY A 20 -27.09 -17.49 -7.20
CA GLY A 20 -28.18 -16.96 -6.38
C GLY A 20 -27.63 -16.00 -5.34
N ASN A 21 -27.69 -14.69 -5.61
CA ASN A 21 -27.40 -13.64 -4.63
C ASN A 21 -28.42 -13.70 -3.48
N LYS A 22 -28.04 -14.34 -2.38
CA LYS A 22 -28.75 -14.19 -1.10
C LYS A 22 -28.51 -12.78 -0.57
N SER A 23 -29.52 -12.16 0.01
CA SER A 23 -29.34 -10.84 0.65
C SER A 23 -28.41 -10.97 1.85
N GLU A 24 -27.65 -9.91 2.19
CA GLU A 24 -26.71 -9.91 3.33
C GLU A 24 -27.40 -10.41 4.62
N GLU A 25 -28.67 -10.05 4.83
CA GLU A 25 -29.48 -10.47 5.98
C GLU A 25 -29.80 -11.97 6.03
N GLN A 26 -29.84 -12.65 4.87
CA GLN A 26 -30.05 -14.10 4.76
C GLN A 26 -28.76 -14.91 4.97
N LEU A 27 -27.60 -14.25 5.04
CA LEU A 27 -26.31 -14.94 5.18
C LEU A 27 -26.02 -15.36 6.61
N VAL A 28 -26.62 -14.68 7.59
CA VAL A 28 -26.47 -14.98 9.02
C VAL A 28 -27.80 -15.44 9.58
N ASN A 29 -27.89 -16.69 10.05
CA ASN A 29 -29.16 -17.30 10.48
C ASN A 29 -29.78 -16.52 11.65
N THR A 30 -31.05 -16.14 11.52
CA THR A 30 -31.79 -15.33 12.52
C THR A 30 -31.78 -15.93 13.93
N ASN A 31 -31.61 -17.25 14.05
CA ASN A 31 -31.62 -17.94 15.34
C ASN A 31 -30.21 -18.14 15.96
N GLN A 32 -29.13 -17.78 15.25
CA GLN A 32 -27.77 -17.92 15.77
C GLN A 32 -27.37 -16.75 16.68
N THR A 33 -26.54 -17.04 17.69
CA THR A 33 -25.90 -16.03 18.53
C THR A 33 -24.81 -15.29 17.74
N ALA A 34 -24.48 -14.06 18.16
CA ALA A 34 -23.41 -13.29 17.53
C ALA A 34 -22.06 -14.02 17.56
N GLN A 35 -21.77 -14.78 18.62
CA GLN A 35 -20.54 -15.57 18.71
C GLN A 35 -20.53 -16.75 17.72
N ALA A 36 -21.65 -17.46 17.58
CA ALA A 36 -21.73 -18.57 16.63
C ALA A 36 -21.57 -18.08 15.19
N ALA A 37 -22.25 -16.98 14.83
CA ALA A 37 -22.09 -16.34 13.54
C ALA A 37 -20.66 -15.86 13.28
N TYR A 38 -19.98 -15.35 14.32
CA TYR A 38 -18.58 -14.93 14.23
C TYR A 38 -17.67 -16.11 13.92
N ASN A 39 -17.84 -17.22 14.63
CA ASN A 39 -17.03 -18.43 14.42
C ASN A 39 -17.21 -18.95 12.99
N ASP A 40 -18.45 -19.01 12.48
CA ASP A 40 -18.73 -19.41 11.10
C ASP A 40 -18.01 -18.49 10.09
N ALA A 41 -18.07 -17.16 10.31
CA ALA A 41 -17.36 -16.19 9.45
C ALA A 41 -15.84 -16.32 9.56
N LYS A 42 -15.33 -16.62 10.76
CA LYS A 42 -13.90 -16.78 11.04
C LYS A 42 -13.33 -18.03 10.38
N ASP A 43 -14.05 -19.15 10.39
CA ASP A 43 -13.65 -20.38 9.69
C ASP A 43 -13.52 -20.15 8.18
N VAL A 44 -14.45 -19.39 7.58
CA VAL A 44 -14.37 -19.00 6.17
C VAL A 44 -13.18 -18.09 5.90
N LEU A 45 -12.93 -17.13 6.79
CA LEU A 45 -11.81 -16.21 6.70
C LEU A 45 -10.47 -16.95 6.75
N ASP A 46 -10.33 -17.88 7.69
CA ASP A 46 -9.12 -18.67 7.91
C ASP A 46 -8.89 -19.69 6.79
N SER A 47 -9.96 -20.09 6.09
CA SER A 47 -9.89 -20.89 4.86
C SER A 47 -9.42 -20.11 3.63
N GLY A 48 -9.18 -18.79 3.75
CA GLY A 48 -8.72 -17.92 2.67
C GLY A 48 -9.82 -17.50 1.68
N LEU A 49 -11.09 -17.79 1.97
CA LEU A 49 -12.23 -17.39 1.15
C LEU A 49 -12.64 -15.94 1.45
N TYR A 50 -11.75 -15.00 1.20
CA TYR A 50 -11.88 -13.61 1.65
C TYR A 50 -13.16 -12.92 1.17
N SER A 51 -13.56 -13.09 -0.09
CA SER A 51 -14.80 -12.51 -0.62
C SER A 51 -16.02 -13.00 0.15
N ARG A 52 -16.07 -14.30 0.46
CA ARG A 52 -17.18 -14.89 1.22
C ARG A 52 -17.15 -14.47 2.70
N ALA A 53 -15.95 -14.37 3.29
CA ALA A 53 -15.79 -13.88 4.64
C ALA A 53 -16.26 -12.42 4.77
N ILE A 54 -15.94 -11.56 3.80
CA ILE A 54 -16.42 -10.17 3.75
C ILE A 54 -17.95 -10.12 3.79
N GLU A 55 -18.63 -10.92 2.96
CA GLU A 55 -20.10 -10.97 2.96
C GLU A 55 -20.68 -11.33 4.33
N LEU A 56 -20.13 -12.37 4.97
CA LEU A 56 -20.56 -12.82 6.30
C LEU A 56 -20.29 -11.76 7.37
N LEU A 57 -19.10 -11.18 7.38
CA LEU A 57 -18.70 -10.17 8.36
C LEU A 57 -19.50 -8.86 8.20
N LYS A 58 -19.82 -8.43 6.97
CA LYS A 58 -20.69 -7.27 6.72
C LYS A 58 -22.12 -7.51 7.23
N ALA A 59 -22.66 -8.70 6.96
CA ALA A 59 -23.97 -9.10 7.50
C ALA A 59 -23.97 -9.07 9.03
N MET A 60 -22.86 -9.49 9.66
CA MET A 60 -22.68 -9.38 11.11
C MET A 60 -22.60 -7.93 11.60
N GLU A 61 -21.87 -7.03 10.93
CA GLU A 61 -21.84 -5.60 11.31
C GLU A 61 -23.25 -4.98 11.30
N SER A 62 -24.05 -5.31 10.29
CA SER A 62 -25.43 -4.80 10.18
C SER A 62 -26.31 -5.33 11.31
N ARG A 63 -26.17 -6.62 11.64
CA ARG A 63 -27.06 -7.32 12.56
C ARG A 63 -26.68 -7.23 14.04
N PHE A 64 -25.38 -7.20 14.34
CA PHE A 64 -24.83 -7.18 15.69
C PHE A 64 -23.86 -6.00 15.91
N PRO A 65 -24.30 -4.74 15.69
CA PRO A 65 -23.41 -3.58 15.61
C PRO A 65 -22.68 -3.22 16.91
N PHE A 66 -23.18 -3.65 18.08
CA PHE A 66 -22.65 -3.28 19.40
C PHE A 66 -22.29 -4.50 20.27
N GLY A 67 -22.25 -5.70 19.67
CA GLY A 67 -21.96 -6.94 20.39
C GLY A 67 -20.50 -7.06 20.85
N PRO A 68 -20.19 -8.04 21.73
CA PRO A 68 -18.82 -8.26 22.23
C PRO A 68 -17.81 -8.54 21.11
N VAL A 69 -18.26 -9.14 20.01
CA VAL A 69 -17.45 -9.45 18.81
C VAL A 69 -17.44 -8.33 17.77
N ALA A 70 -18.21 -7.25 17.93
CA ALA A 70 -18.40 -6.25 16.87
C ALA A 70 -17.10 -5.57 16.43
N ARG A 71 -16.23 -5.24 17.40
CA ARG A 71 -14.91 -4.65 17.10
C ARG A 71 -13.98 -5.67 16.44
N GLN A 72 -14.03 -6.93 16.85
CA GLN A 72 -13.24 -7.99 16.21
C GLN A 72 -13.70 -8.22 14.76
N VAL A 73 -15.01 -8.22 14.51
CA VAL A 73 -15.58 -8.28 13.14
C VAL A 73 -15.05 -7.15 12.26
N GLN A 74 -14.90 -5.94 12.80
CA GLN A 74 -14.32 -4.81 12.06
C GLN A 74 -12.84 -5.02 11.72
N LEU A 75 -12.05 -5.53 12.67
CA LEU A 75 -10.64 -5.85 12.44
C LEU A 75 -10.48 -6.95 11.38
N ASP A 76 -11.34 -7.97 11.44
CA ASP A 76 -11.35 -9.07 10.48
C ASP A 76 -11.84 -8.62 9.10
N LEU A 77 -12.76 -7.66 9.01
CA LEU A 77 -13.14 -7.02 7.75
C LEU A 77 -11.96 -6.28 7.11
N ILE A 78 -11.22 -5.49 7.90
CA ILE A 78 -10.01 -4.79 7.42
C ILE A 78 -9.02 -5.81 6.84
N TYR A 79 -8.76 -6.89 7.57
CA TYR A 79 -7.90 -7.97 7.10
C TYR A 79 -8.42 -8.61 5.80
N ALA A 80 -9.70 -8.97 5.76
CA ALA A 80 -10.29 -9.62 4.61
C ALA A 80 -10.27 -8.74 3.36
N TYR A 81 -10.56 -7.43 3.48
CA TYR A 81 -10.45 -6.48 2.36
C TYR A 81 -9.01 -6.35 1.86
N HIS A 82 -8.03 -6.27 2.77
CA HIS A 82 -6.62 -6.22 2.39
C HIS A 82 -6.18 -7.46 1.61
N GLN A 83 -6.58 -8.65 2.08
CA GLN A 83 -6.26 -9.91 1.42
C GLN A 83 -6.97 -10.05 0.07
N ALA A 84 -8.24 -9.64 -0.02
CA ALA A 84 -8.99 -9.59 -1.26
C ALA A 84 -8.47 -8.56 -2.28
N GLY A 85 -7.55 -7.67 -1.87
CA GLY A 85 -7.02 -6.60 -2.71
C GLY A 85 -7.97 -5.42 -2.91
N ASP A 86 -9.04 -5.33 -2.10
CA ASP A 86 -9.95 -4.18 -2.13
C ASP A 86 -9.43 -3.06 -1.22
N SER A 87 -8.41 -2.36 -1.71
CA SER A 87 -7.77 -1.27 -0.96
C SER A 87 -8.75 -0.16 -0.61
N LYS A 88 -9.73 0.14 -1.47
CA LYS A 88 -10.70 1.22 -1.23
C LYS A 88 -11.57 0.92 -0.03
N GLN A 89 -12.15 -0.28 0.03
CA GLN A 89 -12.97 -0.67 1.17
C GLN A 89 -12.12 -0.88 2.43
N CYS A 90 -10.92 -1.44 2.30
CA CYS A 90 -10.00 -1.59 3.42
C CYS A 90 -9.71 -0.23 4.09
N LEU A 91 -9.29 0.78 3.32
CA LEU A 91 -9.00 2.12 3.84
C LEU A 91 -10.23 2.78 4.47
N ALA A 92 -11.41 2.65 3.84
CA ALA A 92 -12.66 3.17 4.39
C ALA A 92 -13.02 2.50 5.74
N SER A 93 -12.85 1.18 5.85
CA SER A 93 -13.06 0.44 7.10
C SER A 93 -12.05 0.83 8.18
N ILE A 94 -10.79 1.03 7.82
CA ILE A 94 -9.74 1.52 8.72
C ILE A 94 -10.08 2.92 9.26
N ASP A 95 -10.42 3.87 8.39
CA ASP A 95 -10.76 5.24 8.78
C ASP A 95 -11.98 5.26 9.71
N ARG A 96 -12.98 4.44 9.41
CA ARG A 96 -14.14 4.27 10.28
C ARG A 96 -13.76 3.68 11.64
N PHE A 97 -12.92 2.65 11.66
CA PHE A 97 -12.50 2.00 12.91
C PHE A 97 -11.73 2.96 13.82
N ILE A 98 -10.73 3.68 13.28
CA ILE A 98 -9.94 4.66 14.03
C ILE A 98 -10.85 5.73 14.62
N ARG A 99 -11.78 6.26 13.81
CA ARG A 99 -12.71 7.31 14.24
C ARG A 99 -13.66 6.85 15.34
N LEU A 100 -14.16 5.62 15.26
CA LEU A 100 -15.13 5.09 16.23
C LEU A 100 -14.46 4.50 17.49
N ASN A 101 -13.19 4.10 17.40
CA ASN A 101 -12.48 3.41 18.46
C ASN A 101 -11.08 4.02 18.75
N PRO A 102 -10.99 5.33 19.09
CA PRO A 102 -9.71 6.03 19.23
C PRO A 102 -8.81 5.54 20.38
N ASN A 103 -9.33 4.71 21.29
CA ASN A 103 -8.58 4.12 22.41
C ASN A 103 -8.54 2.58 22.33
N HIS A 104 -8.74 1.99 21.14
CA HIS A 104 -8.68 0.54 20.99
C HIS A 104 -7.26 0.02 21.24
N PRO A 105 -7.08 -1.10 21.96
CA PRO A 105 -5.74 -1.67 22.19
C PRO A 105 -5.01 -2.02 20.90
N ASP A 106 -5.74 -2.49 19.87
CA ASP A 106 -5.17 -2.89 18.57
C ASP A 106 -5.10 -1.75 17.53
N LEU A 107 -5.08 -0.48 17.94
CA LEU A 107 -4.93 0.61 16.97
C LEU A 107 -3.60 0.56 16.21
N ASP A 108 -2.56 0.04 16.86
CA ASP A 108 -1.26 -0.20 16.24
C ASP A 108 -1.37 -1.13 15.01
N TYR A 109 -2.12 -2.23 15.12
CA TYR A 109 -2.45 -3.12 14.00
C TYR A 109 -3.19 -2.37 12.89
N VAL A 110 -4.15 -1.52 13.25
CA VAL A 110 -4.98 -0.81 12.28
C VAL A 110 -4.16 0.21 11.47
N TYR A 111 -3.25 0.96 12.11
CA TYR A 111 -2.32 1.84 11.40
C TYR A 111 -1.33 1.04 10.54
N PHE A 112 -0.85 -0.09 11.04
CA PHE A 112 0.01 -1.00 10.27
C PHE A 112 -0.69 -1.49 8.99
N MET A 113 -1.95 -1.94 9.10
CA MET A 113 -2.76 -2.37 7.95
C MET A 113 -3.04 -1.24 6.96
N ARG A 114 -3.18 0.00 7.44
CA ARG A 114 -3.32 1.18 6.58
C ARG A 114 -2.08 1.39 5.71
N GLY A 115 -0.90 1.36 6.33
CA GLY A 115 0.39 1.46 5.64
C GLY A 115 0.56 0.33 4.61
N LEU A 116 0.30 -0.92 5.01
CA LEU A 116 0.36 -2.07 4.09
C LEU A 116 -0.59 -1.93 2.90
N THR A 117 -1.81 -1.43 3.13
CA THR A 117 -2.82 -1.26 2.08
C THR A 117 -2.43 -0.17 1.10
N ASN A 118 -1.92 0.96 1.59
CA ASN A 118 -1.41 2.02 0.73
C ASN A 118 -0.16 1.59 -0.05
N GLN A 119 0.76 0.85 0.58
CA GLN A 119 1.95 0.30 -0.08
C GLN A 119 1.55 -0.66 -1.22
N LYS A 120 0.65 -1.61 -0.93
CA LYS A 120 0.16 -2.60 -1.91
C LYS A 120 -0.62 -1.97 -3.07
N THR A 121 -1.29 -0.84 -2.85
CA THR A 121 -2.05 -0.13 -3.90
C THR A 121 -1.12 0.39 -5.01
N ASP A 122 0.11 0.74 -4.67
CA ASP A 122 1.13 1.18 -5.62
C ASP A 122 1.94 0.00 -6.21
N ASP A 123 1.91 -1.16 -5.56
CA ASP A 123 2.55 -2.38 -6.05
C ASP A 123 1.72 -3.02 -7.17
N ASN A 124 1.86 -2.49 -8.38
CA ASN A 124 1.59 -3.26 -9.60
C ASN A 124 2.73 -4.26 -9.82
N SER A 125 2.74 -5.33 -9.03
CA SER A 125 3.78 -6.37 -9.01
C SER A 125 4.12 -6.93 -10.39
N PHE A 126 3.17 -6.86 -11.33
CA PHE A 126 3.37 -7.27 -12.71
C PHE A 126 4.38 -6.41 -13.48
N GLN A 127 4.41 -5.09 -13.29
CA GLN A 127 5.35 -4.21 -14.01
C GLN A 127 6.76 -4.24 -13.43
N GLU A 128 6.87 -4.32 -12.09
CA GLU A 128 8.15 -4.47 -11.40
C GLU A 128 8.82 -5.81 -11.74
N PHE A 129 8.04 -6.89 -11.91
CA PHE A 129 8.57 -8.20 -12.37
C PHE A 129 9.25 -8.14 -13.76
N PHE A 130 8.79 -7.27 -14.66
CA PHE A 130 9.41 -7.06 -15.98
C PHE A 130 10.48 -5.95 -15.98
N GLY A 131 10.87 -5.44 -14.82
CA GLY A 131 11.89 -4.39 -14.69
C GLY A 131 11.49 -3.05 -15.33
N VAL A 132 10.19 -2.80 -15.48
CA VAL A 132 9.68 -1.56 -16.06
C VAL A 132 9.52 -0.51 -14.96
N ASP A 133 10.62 0.13 -14.60
CA ASP A 133 10.60 1.31 -13.73
C ASP A 133 10.24 2.55 -14.57
N ARG A 134 9.04 3.08 -14.39
CA ARG A 134 8.61 4.30 -15.08
C ARG A 134 8.76 5.54 -14.21
N ALA A 135 9.42 6.55 -14.76
CA ALA A 135 9.62 7.86 -14.15
C ALA A 135 8.34 8.73 -14.09
N ASP A 136 7.26 8.32 -14.75
CA ASP A 136 5.97 9.03 -14.82
C ASP A 136 4.92 8.49 -13.83
N ARG A 137 5.30 7.53 -12.97
CA ARG A 137 4.36 6.90 -12.02
C ARG A 137 4.00 7.85 -10.88
N ASP A 138 2.71 7.89 -10.54
CA ASP A 138 2.26 8.60 -9.34
C ASP A 138 2.54 7.76 -8.08
N LEU A 139 3.38 8.29 -7.20
CA LEU A 139 3.76 7.65 -5.93
C LEU A 139 2.95 8.19 -4.74
N ALA A 140 1.79 8.80 -4.96
CA ALA A 140 0.92 9.32 -3.89
C ALA A 140 0.62 8.27 -2.81
N SER A 141 0.20 7.06 -3.20
CA SER A 141 -0.09 5.98 -2.25
C SER A 141 1.15 5.50 -1.50
N THR A 142 2.32 5.47 -2.14
CA THR A 142 3.60 5.14 -1.48
C THR A 142 4.00 6.18 -0.44
N ARG A 143 3.82 7.48 -0.73
CA ARG A 143 4.04 8.54 0.26
C ARG A 143 3.05 8.42 1.43
N GLN A 144 1.78 8.15 1.15
CA GLN A 144 0.78 7.93 2.19
C GLN A 144 1.14 6.73 3.07
N ALA A 145 1.63 5.63 2.50
CA ALA A 145 2.08 4.47 3.26
C ALA A 145 3.22 4.82 4.23
N PHE A 146 4.18 5.65 3.79
CA PHE A 146 5.25 6.15 4.66
C PHE A 146 4.70 6.93 5.84
N ASP A 147 3.74 7.83 5.60
CA ASP A 147 3.11 8.63 6.64
C ASP A 147 2.32 7.75 7.63
N ASP A 148 1.63 6.72 7.14
CA ASP A 148 0.89 5.77 7.98
C ASP A 148 1.84 4.94 8.88
N PHE A 149 2.95 4.43 8.33
CA PHE A 149 3.98 3.75 9.13
C PHE A 149 4.71 4.69 10.09
N LYS A 150 4.86 5.96 9.71
CA LYS A 150 5.40 6.99 10.61
C LYS A 150 4.48 7.19 11.80
N ILE A 151 3.17 7.28 11.60
CA ILE A 151 2.19 7.37 12.69
C ILE A 151 2.29 6.14 13.61
N LEU A 152 2.37 4.93 13.03
CA LEU A 152 2.55 3.69 13.80
C LEU A 152 3.79 3.76 14.69
N THR A 153 4.94 4.09 14.12
CA THR A 153 6.24 4.03 14.80
C THR A 153 6.46 5.17 15.77
N SER A 154 5.83 6.35 15.54
CA SER A 154 5.88 7.47 16.47
C SER A 154 4.91 7.30 17.64
N THR A 155 3.72 6.76 17.38
CA THR A 155 2.63 6.68 18.36
C THR A 155 2.67 5.38 19.17
N PHE A 156 3.09 4.28 18.54
CA PHE A 156 3.16 2.94 19.15
C PHE A 156 4.57 2.33 19.01
N PRO A 157 5.62 2.96 19.58
CA PRO A 157 7.00 2.51 19.41
C PRO A 157 7.27 1.10 19.96
N ASN A 158 6.47 0.64 20.95
CA ASN A 158 6.58 -0.68 21.56
C ASN A 158 5.65 -1.72 20.92
N SER A 159 4.93 -1.37 19.85
CA SER A 159 4.07 -2.31 19.13
C SER A 159 4.90 -3.42 18.50
N ARG A 160 4.32 -4.63 18.43
CA ARG A 160 4.90 -5.75 17.66
C ARG A 160 5.09 -5.44 16.17
N TYR A 161 4.36 -4.46 15.64
CA TYR A 161 4.43 -4.05 14.22
C TYR A 161 5.41 -2.90 13.98
N ALA A 162 5.91 -2.23 15.03
CA ALA A 162 6.73 -1.04 14.88
C ALA A 162 8.04 -1.32 14.12
N ALA A 163 8.71 -2.43 14.41
CA ALA A 163 9.95 -2.82 13.74
C ALA A 163 9.74 -3.05 12.23
N ASP A 164 8.68 -3.76 11.83
CA ASP A 164 8.35 -3.97 10.42
C ASP A 164 7.95 -2.65 9.74
N GLY A 165 7.15 -1.81 10.43
CA GLY A 165 6.83 -0.47 9.95
C GLY A 165 8.08 0.38 9.67
N GLN A 166 9.09 0.34 10.54
CA GLN A 166 10.35 1.05 10.32
C GLN A 166 11.12 0.51 9.11
N ALA A 167 11.19 -0.82 8.94
CA ALA A 167 11.83 -1.43 7.78
C ALA A 167 11.16 -0.98 6.47
N ARG A 168 9.83 -1.04 6.41
CA ARG A 168 9.03 -0.58 5.26
C ARG A 168 9.20 0.90 4.97
N MET A 169 9.32 1.74 5.99
CA MET A 169 9.63 3.16 5.81
C MET A 169 10.97 3.37 5.08
N GLN A 170 11.98 2.54 5.37
CA GLN A 170 13.27 2.61 4.67
C GLN A 170 13.14 2.13 3.22
N GLU A 171 12.44 1.02 2.98
CA GLU A 171 12.16 0.54 1.62
C GLU A 171 11.45 1.60 0.77
N ILE A 172 10.43 2.26 1.34
CA ILE A 172 9.69 3.33 0.68
C ILE A 172 10.61 4.52 0.38
N LYS A 173 11.45 4.95 1.34
CA LYS A 173 12.43 6.02 1.08
C LYS A 173 13.35 5.68 -0.08
N GLU A 174 13.89 4.45 -0.12
CA GLU A 174 14.75 4.02 -1.21
C GLU A 174 14.02 4.00 -2.56
N LYS A 175 12.74 3.60 -2.58
CA LYS A 175 11.88 3.66 -3.76
C LYS A 175 11.68 5.08 -4.26
N LEU A 176 11.38 6.03 -3.36
CA LEU A 176 11.23 7.44 -3.69
C LEU A 176 12.52 8.04 -4.25
N VAL A 177 13.68 7.75 -3.62
CA VAL A 177 14.98 8.24 -4.09
C VAL A 177 15.32 7.70 -5.49
N ARG A 178 15.13 6.39 -5.70
CA ARG A 178 15.36 5.77 -7.02
C ARG A 178 14.52 6.43 -8.10
N HIS A 179 13.25 6.70 -7.80
CA HIS A 179 12.34 7.36 -8.72
C HIS A 179 12.81 8.77 -9.11
N GLU A 180 13.22 9.59 -8.13
CA GLU A 180 13.76 10.93 -8.41
C GLU A 180 15.03 10.88 -9.26
N LEU A 181 15.92 9.90 -9.02
CA LEU A 181 17.13 9.72 -9.84
C LEU A 181 16.81 9.25 -11.26
N LEU A 182 15.81 8.40 -11.47
CA LEU A 182 15.34 8.01 -12.81
C LEU A 182 14.80 9.21 -13.59
N ILE A 183 14.01 10.08 -12.94
CA ILE A 183 13.54 11.32 -13.55
C ILE A 183 14.74 12.23 -13.87
N ALA A 184 15.72 12.33 -12.98
CA ALA A 184 16.89 13.15 -13.18
C ALA A 184 17.73 12.67 -14.37
N ASP A 185 17.96 11.36 -14.52
CA ASP A 185 18.61 10.75 -15.68
C ASP A 185 17.85 11.04 -16.98
N TYR A 186 16.52 10.87 -16.95
CA TYR A 186 15.67 11.18 -18.10
C TYR A 186 15.79 12.65 -18.56
N TYR A 187 15.78 13.60 -17.62
CA TYR A 187 15.99 15.02 -17.95
C TYR A 187 17.41 15.30 -18.44
N SER A 188 18.42 14.69 -17.82
CA SER A 188 19.83 14.86 -18.20
C SER A 188 20.07 14.42 -19.64
N ARG A 189 19.57 13.24 -20.05
CA ARG A 189 19.68 12.72 -21.43
C ARG A 189 19.01 13.62 -22.48
N ARG A 190 18.08 14.47 -22.06
CA ARG A 190 17.36 15.42 -22.94
C ARG A 190 17.94 16.84 -22.89
N GLY A 191 19.07 17.04 -22.21
CA GLY A 191 19.70 18.36 -22.05
C GLY A 191 18.98 19.29 -21.06
N ALA A 192 17.99 18.80 -20.32
CA ALA A 192 17.25 19.58 -19.33
C ALA A 192 18.00 19.59 -17.98
N HIS A 193 19.23 20.09 -17.98
CA HIS A 193 20.15 20.01 -16.83
C HIS A 193 19.64 20.72 -15.57
N LEU A 194 18.91 21.84 -15.71
CA LEU A 194 18.32 22.51 -14.55
C LEU A 194 17.26 21.62 -13.86
N ALA A 195 16.44 20.93 -14.64
CA ALA A 195 15.44 20.01 -14.11
C ALA A 195 16.10 18.78 -13.45
N ALA A 196 17.14 18.22 -14.08
CA ALA A 196 17.92 17.12 -13.51
C ALA A 196 18.57 17.52 -12.17
N ALA A 197 19.21 18.69 -12.10
CA ALA A 197 19.80 19.21 -10.89
C ALA A 197 18.77 19.40 -9.76
N ASN A 198 17.57 19.91 -10.08
CA ASN A 198 16.51 20.10 -9.09
C ASN A 198 15.99 18.78 -8.51
N ARG A 199 15.88 17.73 -9.34
CA ARG A 199 15.49 16.38 -8.91
C ARG A 199 16.52 15.76 -7.97
N ALA A 200 17.79 15.86 -8.35
CA ALA A 200 18.89 15.38 -7.52
C ALA A 200 19.02 16.18 -6.20
N LYS A 201 18.85 17.50 -6.26
CA LYS A 201 18.84 18.36 -5.07
C LYS A 201 17.76 17.95 -4.07
N TYR A 202 16.56 17.58 -4.54
CA TYR A 202 15.50 17.07 -3.67
C TYR A 202 15.95 15.83 -2.88
N VAL A 203 16.65 14.88 -3.52
CA VAL A 203 17.21 13.70 -2.84
C VAL A 203 18.20 14.11 -1.74
N VAL A 204 19.11 15.04 -2.02
CA VAL A 204 20.10 15.53 -1.04
C VAL A 204 19.42 16.28 0.11
N GLU A 205 18.34 17.02 -0.14
CA GLU A 205 17.67 17.79 0.90
C GLU A 205 16.82 16.91 1.82
N PHE A 206 16.06 15.97 1.27
CA PHE A 206 15.02 15.22 1.98
C PHE A 206 15.36 13.76 2.30
N HIS A 207 16.40 13.19 1.67
CA HIS A 207 16.77 11.77 1.81
C HIS A 207 18.27 11.56 2.09
N ARG A 208 18.83 12.39 2.98
CA ARG A 208 20.27 12.43 3.34
C ARG A 208 20.83 11.10 3.86
N ASP A 209 19.98 10.28 4.46
CA ASP A 209 20.30 8.96 5.00
C ASP A 209 20.33 7.86 3.93
N SER A 210 19.95 8.16 2.68
CA SER A 210 19.96 7.18 1.60
C SER A 210 21.37 6.92 1.08
N PRO A 211 21.76 5.65 0.81
CA PRO A 211 23.04 5.34 0.17
C PRO A 211 23.12 5.89 -1.27
N GLN A 212 22.00 6.30 -1.87
CA GLN A 212 21.95 6.85 -3.23
C GLN A 212 22.21 8.36 -3.30
N VAL A 213 22.45 9.04 -2.17
CA VAL A 213 22.80 10.47 -2.13
C VAL A 213 24.04 10.79 -2.97
N ALA A 214 25.04 9.90 -2.97
CA ALA A 214 26.23 10.05 -3.82
C ALA A 214 25.88 10.21 -5.31
N LYS A 215 24.95 9.38 -5.82
CA LYS A 215 24.48 9.47 -7.21
C LYS A 215 23.75 10.78 -7.48
N ALA A 216 22.94 11.26 -6.53
CA ALA A 216 22.29 12.56 -6.65
C ALA A 216 23.31 13.69 -6.76
N LEU A 217 24.33 13.70 -5.91
CA LEU A 217 25.41 14.69 -5.97
C LEU A 217 26.17 14.63 -7.30
N GLN A 218 26.44 13.44 -7.85
CA GLN A 218 27.04 13.30 -9.19
C GLN A 218 26.16 13.92 -10.29
N VAL A 219 24.84 13.71 -10.23
CA VAL A 219 23.89 14.36 -11.15
C VAL A 219 23.90 15.88 -10.99
N MET A 220 23.98 16.39 -9.76
CA MET A 220 24.10 17.83 -9.51
C MET A 220 25.40 18.40 -10.11
N VAL A 221 26.55 17.78 -9.85
CA VAL A 221 27.86 18.20 -10.37
C VAL A 221 27.83 18.26 -11.89
N SER A 222 27.44 17.16 -12.56
CA SER A 222 27.36 17.09 -14.02
C SER A 222 26.37 18.12 -14.59
N SER A 223 25.20 18.29 -13.97
CA SER A 223 24.19 19.24 -14.43
C SER A 223 24.64 20.70 -14.28
N TYR A 224 25.27 21.05 -13.16
CA TYR A 224 25.78 22.41 -12.94
C TYR A 224 26.97 22.74 -13.84
N ASP A 225 27.81 21.76 -14.16
CA ASP A 225 28.89 21.92 -15.13
C ASP A 225 28.34 22.26 -16.54
N GLN A 226 27.34 21.51 -17.00
CA GLN A 226 26.66 21.76 -18.29
C GLN A 226 25.96 23.13 -18.34
N LEU A 227 25.54 23.66 -17.19
CA LEU A 227 24.92 24.98 -17.08
C LEU A 227 25.93 26.13 -16.88
N GLY A 228 27.22 25.82 -16.72
CA GLY A 228 28.26 26.82 -16.39
C GLY A 228 28.17 27.39 -14.97
N LEU A 229 27.46 26.74 -14.05
CA LEU A 229 27.24 27.17 -12.67
C LEU A 229 28.36 26.67 -11.76
N THR A 230 29.58 27.17 -11.97
CA THR A 230 30.82 26.66 -11.34
C THR A 230 30.78 26.61 -9.83
N LYS A 231 30.27 27.65 -9.15
CA LYS A 231 30.16 27.66 -7.68
C LYS A 231 29.30 26.50 -7.16
N LEU A 232 28.11 26.30 -7.75
CA LEU A 232 27.20 25.22 -7.32
C LEU A 232 27.77 23.84 -7.63
N ARG A 233 28.46 23.70 -8.77
CA ARG A 233 29.19 22.49 -9.13
C ARG A 233 30.26 22.16 -8.07
N ASP A 234 31.09 23.13 -7.73
CA ASP A 234 32.21 22.94 -6.80
C ASP A 234 31.72 22.66 -5.37
N ASP A 235 30.65 23.35 -4.93
CA ASP A 235 30.00 23.08 -3.65
C ASP A 235 29.44 21.65 -3.59
N ALA A 236 28.72 21.20 -4.63
CA ALA A 236 28.18 19.84 -4.71
C ALA A 236 29.30 18.78 -4.75
N LYS A 237 30.39 19.06 -5.48
CA LYS A 237 31.57 18.20 -5.56
C LYS A 237 32.27 18.08 -4.21
N ALA A 238 32.44 19.19 -3.49
CA ALA A 238 33.05 19.17 -2.16
C ALA A 238 32.26 18.29 -1.18
N VAL A 239 30.93 18.37 -1.21
CA VAL A 239 30.06 17.50 -0.38
C VAL A 239 30.20 16.03 -0.80
N LEU A 240 30.25 15.74 -2.10
CA LEU A 240 30.45 14.39 -2.62
C LEU A 240 31.79 13.82 -2.16
N ASP A 241 32.89 14.54 -2.39
CA ASP A 241 34.25 14.10 -2.07
C ASP A 241 34.44 13.93 -0.55
N GLN A 242 33.82 14.79 0.27
CA GLN A 242 33.92 14.72 1.73
C GLN A 242 33.16 13.54 2.34
N ASN A 243 31.96 13.23 1.83
CA ASN A 243 31.08 12.22 2.44
C ASN A 243 31.16 10.86 1.75
N PHE A 244 31.60 10.82 0.48
CA PHE A 244 31.63 9.63 -0.35
C PHE A 244 32.95 9.55 -1.16
N PRO A 245 34.12 9.46 -0.50
CA PRO A 245 35.43 9.49 -1.17
C PRO A 245 35.72 8.30 -2.11
N GLN A 246 34.87 7.26 -2.10
CA GLN A 246 35.01 6.07 -2.95
C GLN A 246 33.95 5.97 -4.07
N SER A 247 33.09 6.98 -4.21
CA SER A 247 31.98 6.97 -5.19
C SER A 247 32.30 7.61 -6.54
#